data_AF-A0A6G0RZX5-F1
#
_entry.id   AF-A0A6G0RZX5-F1
#
_cell.length_a   1.000
_cell.length_b   1.000
_cell.length_c   1.000
_cell.angle_alpha   90.00
_cell.angle_beta   90.00
_cell.angle_gamma   90.00
#
_symmetry.space_group_name_H-M   'P 1'
#
loop_
_entity.id
_entity.type
_entity.pdbx_description
1 polymer ?
#
loop_
_entity_poly.entity_id
_entity_poly.type
_entity_poly.pdbx_seq_one_letter_code
_entity_poly.pdbx_strand_id
1 'polypeptide(L)'
;MYEVFYYVHHLFIIATIFVVLHWNSTLAWLFPSVMMYTACRALSSSNGFTPVSVREFTTLSNDVVKIVLERSTTRAGEFKIGNFVYLNVPAISKLQWHPFTISSSPQTSPDTLTILIKALGDWTQELLKYSDECKANNVLPTVYMDGYYGASLELYNEYATVCLVGGGIGVTPLLAILEDLVAKLRQSAVLSQKVLFIFTFRELSLLEEIHPLLLQIKELDPQEQYFSLHLSLTRPPTDDQLDCQIDHSRLSGRRHISATSYDTTATKETPVPFAEPLRSPISRVIVYTASFFLTLLLWIIVKYGNKIQVDDDNLWPLQNFVEIVLVLLVAMLGFLVFSFIEDKKLLNSVRTSDQTVAPEVAKPYTSDVHALRDLIADHHVEVGQRPNVDELMRKVHADHKQFIATHPGGTSNGNSTIGVFISGPKALKDSTVNAIADIGALDFDIHEEEFKL
;
A
#
# COMPACT_ATOMS: atom_id res chain seq x y z
N MET A 1 18.53 -8.62 -15.37
CA MET A 1 19.39 -7.42 -15.18
C MET A 1 19.35 -6.91 -13.75
N TYR A 2 18.17 -6.86 -13.11
CA TYR A 2 18.00 -6.44 -11.70
C TYR A 2 18.90 -7.19 -10.71
N GLU A 3 18.92 -8.52 -10.76
CA GLU A 3 19.76 -9.36 -9.88
C GLU A 3 21.25 -8.98 -9.96
N VAL A 4 21.77 -8.84 -11.18
CA VAL A 4 23.16 -8.44 -11.41
C VAL A 4 23.42 -7.03 -10.87
N PHE A 5 22.52 -6.09 -11.14
CA PHE A 5 22.58 -4.74 -10.58
C PHE A 5 22.61 -4.79 -9.05
N TYR A 6 21.73 -5.57 -8.42
CA TYR A 6 21.65 -5.71 -6.97
C TYR A 6 22.98 -6.21 -6.39
N TYR A 7 23.52 -7.31 -6.90
CA TYR A 7 24.79 -7.87 -6.39
C TYR A 7 25.98 -6.93 -6.60
N VAL A 8 26.09 -6.31 -7.77
CA VAL A 8 27.17 -5.34 -8.06
C VAL A 8 27.04 -4.10 -7.18
N HIS A 9 25.81 -3.61 -6.95
CA HIS A 9 25.59 -2.44 -6.11
C HIS A 9 26.03 -2.71 -4.66
N HIS A 10 25.74 -3.91 -4.12
CA HIS A 10 26.14 -4.30 -2.76
C HIS A 10 27.67 -4.42 -2.55
N LEU A 11 28.49 -4.35 -3.62
CA LEU A 11 29.94 -4.25 -3.49
C LEU A 11 30.38 -2.98 -2.75
N PHE A 12 29.50 -1.98 -2.56
CA PHE A 12 29.78 -0.81 -1.72
C PHE A 12 30.17 -1.21 -0.27
N ILE A 13 29.66 -2.34 0.25
CA ILE A 13 30.01 -2.84 1.59
C ILE A 13 31.49 -3.24 1.63
N ILE A 14 31.93 -3.98 0.60
CA ILE A 14 33.32 -4.39 0.44
C ILE A 14 34.20 -3.15 0.25
N ALA A 15 33.78 -2.20 -0.60
CA ALA A 15 34.50 -0.94 -0.80
C ALA A 15 34.65 -0.15 0.51
N THR A 16 33.61 -0.10 1.35
CA THR A 16 33.65 0.56 2.66
C THR A 16 34.71 -0.07 3.58
N ILE A 17 34.81 -1.40 3.61
CA ILE A 17 35.85 -2.11 4.36
C ILE A 17 37.24 -1.72 3.85
N PHE A 18 37.47 -1.72 2.53
CA PHE A 18 38.76 -1.34 1.95
C PHE A 18 39.15 0.13 2.21
N VAL A 19 38.18 1.05 2.23
CA VAL A 19 38.43 2.46 2.59
C VAL A 19 38.92 2.58 4.02
N VAL A 20 38.32 1.85 4.97
CA VAL A 20 38.77 1.85 6.37
C VAL A 20 40.13 1.17 6.55
N LEU A 21 40.40 0.11 5.78
CA LEU A 21 41.73 -0.51 5.74
C LEU A 21 42.79 0.47 5.22
N HIS A 22 42.48 1.24 4.18
CA HIS A 22 43.40 2.24 3.62
C HIS A 22 43.65 3.40 4.59
N TRP A 23 42.61 3.89 5.26
CA TRP A 23 42.72 4.99 6.23
C TRP A 23 41.75 4.82 7.41
N ASN A 24 42.28 4.39 8.56
CA ASN A 24 41.47 4.12 9.76
C ASN A 24 40.64 5.33 10.21
N SER A 25 41.19 6.56 10.13
CA SER A 25 40.50 7.75 10.63
C SER A 25 39.22 8.06 9.85
N THR A 26 39.06 7.54 8.63
CA THR A 26 37.81 7.63 7.86
C THR A 26 36.64 6.98 8.59
N LEU A 27 36.87 5.97 9.44
CA LEU A 27 35.82 5.29 10.19
C LEU A 27 35.03 6.26 11.08
N ALA A 28 35.67 7.27 11.68
CA ALA A 28 34.99 8.27 12.50
C ALA A 28 33.98 9.10 11.69
N TRP A 29 34.28 9.36 10.42
CA TRP A 29 33.42 10.10 9.50
C TRP A 29 32.31 9.24 8.91
N LEU A 30 32.60 7.96 8.64
CA LEU A 30 31.63 7.00 8.11
C LEU A 30 30.68 6.48 9.18
N PHE A 31 31.05 6.53 10.46
CA PHE A 31 30.29 5.94 11.56
C PHE A 31 28.81 6.35 11.58
N PRO A 32 28.43 7.64 11.51
CA PRO A 32 27.01 8.02 11.51
C PRO A 32 26.25 7.48 10.30
N SER A 33 26.85 7.50 9.11
CA SER A 33 26.23 7.02 7.87
C SER A 33 26.06 5.50 7.86
N VAL A 34 27.09 4.76 8.30
CA VAL A 34 27.04 3.30 8.46
C VAL A 34 25.96 2.93 9.47
N MET A 35 25.90 3.64 10.60
CA MET A 35 24.92 3.36 11.64
C MET A 35 23.49 3.61 11.16
N MET A 36 23.24 4.74 10.48
CA MET A 36 21.95 5.03 9.86
C MET A 36 21.57 3.96 8.82
N TYR A 37 22.50 3.57 7.95
CA TYR A 37 22.27 2.52 6.96
C TYR A 37 21.90 1.17 7.63
N THR A 38 22.68 0.74 8.63
CA THR A 38 22.40 -0.52 9.34
C THR A 38 21.08 -0.49 10.08
N ALA A 39 20.71 0.66 10.66
CA ALA A 39 19.43 0.85 11.34
C ALA A 39 18.26 0.70 10.36
N CYS A 40 18.29 1.44 9.25
CA CYS A 40 17.26 1.36 8.21
C CYS A 40 17.17 -0.05 7.62
N ARG A 41 18.30 -0.72 7.37
CA ARG A 41 18.32 -2.09 6.84
C ARG A 41 17.79 -3.10 7.84
N ALA A 42 18.15 -2.99 9.12
CA ALA A 42 17.67 -3.92 10.13
C ALA A 42 16.15 -3.82 10.31
N LEU A 43 15.58 -2.62 10.26
CA LEU A 43 14.13 -2.39 10.32
C LEU A 43 13.39 -2.93 9.09
N SER A 44 13.85 -2.61 7.88
CA SER A 44 13.25 -3.17 6.67
C SER A 44 13.38 -4.70 6.64
N SER A 45 14.51 -5.24 7.12
CA SER A 45 14.70 -6.68 7.23
C SER A 45 13.79 -7.32 8.28
N SER A 46 13.54 -6.67 9.43
CA SER A 46 12.60 -7.20 10.44
C SER A 46 11.18 -7.31 9.89
N ASN A 47 10.76 -6.35 9.06
CA ASN A 47 9.47 -6.38 8.40
C ASN A 47 9.36 -7.55 7.42
N GLY A 48 10.46 -7.85 6.71
CA GLY A 48 10.49 -8.88 5.68
C GLY A 48 10.85 -10.30 6.14
N PHE A 49 11.02 -10.56 7.45
CA PHE A 49 11.38 -11.89 7.93
C PHE A 49 10.19 -12.80 8.20
N THR A 50 8.99 -12.25 8.42
CA THR A 50 7.80 -13.06 8.73
C THR A 50 6.82 -13.08 7.55
N PRO A 51 6.36 -14.26 7.10
CA PRO A 51 5.35 -14.33 6.07
C PRO A 51 4.00 -13.83 6.59
N VAL A 52 3.29 -13.09 5.75
CA VAL A 52 1.97 -12.53 6.07
C VAL A 52 0.88 -13.51 5.68
N SER A 53 -0.14 -13.63 6.53
CA SER A 53 -1.33 -14.45 6.25
C SER A 53 -2.14 -13.86 5.09
N VAL A 54 -2.42 -14.69 4.09
CA VAL A 54 -3.15 -14.32 2.88
C VAL A 54 -4.58 -14.85 2.98
N ARG A 55 -5.55 -13.94 2.97
CA ARG A 55 -6.98 -14.30 3.08
C ARG A 55 -7.59 -14.63 1.72
N GLU A 56 -7.18 -13.91 0.68
CA GLU A 56 -7.67 -14.09 -0.69
C GLU A 56 -6.54 -13.82 -1.69
N PHE A 57 -6.43 -14.68 -2.71
CA PHE A 57 -5.52 -14.49 -3.83
C PHE A 57 -6.23 -14.90 -5.12
N THR A 58 -6.73 -13.92 -5.89
CA THR A 58 -7.65 -14.18 -7.00
C THR A 58 -7.24 -13.40 -8.25
N THR A 59 -7.24 -14.05 -9.40
CA THR A 59 -7.17 -13.39 -10.71
C THR A 59 -8.53 -12.79 -11.06
N LEU A 60 -8.61 -11.45 -11.15
CA LEU A 60 -9.84 -10.74 -11.52
C LEU A 60 -10.04 -10.71 -13.04
N SER A 61 -8.94 -10.55 -13.77
CA SER A 61 -8.91 -10.51 -15.23
C SER A 61 -7.59 -11.10 -15.74
N ASN A 62 -7.47 -11.20 -17.06
CA ASN A 62 -6.21 -11.58 -17.72
C ASN A 62 -5.03 -10.65 -17.39
N ASP A 63 -5.26 -9.48 -16.77
CA ASP A 63 -4.21 -8.50 -16.48
C ASP A 63 -4.21 -8.00 -15.02
N VAL A 64 -5.13 -8.44 -14.15
CA VAL A 64 -5.27 -7.90 -12.78
C VAL A 64 -5.44 -9.02 -11.75
N VAL A 65 -4.62 -8.94 -10.70
CA VAL A 65 -4.61 -9.84 -9.55
C VAL A 65 -5.04 -9.07 -8.31
N LYS A 66 -5.93 -9.66 -7.51
CA LYS A 66 -6.35 -9.17 -6.20
C LYS A 66 -5.70 -10.00 -5.11
N ILE A 67 -5.09 -9.32 -4.14
CA ILE A 67 -4.53 -9.93 -2.94
C ILE A 67 -5.17 -9.29 -1.72
N VAL A 68 -5.72 -10.10 -0.82
CA VAL A 68 -6.22 -9.65 0.49
C VAL A 68 -5.32 -10.25 1.56
N LEU A 69 -4.64 -9.39 2.30
CA LEU A 69 -3.71 -9.75 3.37
C LEU A 69 -4.35 -9.47 4.73
N GLU A 70 -4.04 -10.30 5.73
CA GLU A 70 -4.46 -10.08 7.11
C GLU A 70 -3.49 -9.13 7.82
N ARG A 71 -4.03 -8.24 8.64
CA ARG A 71 -3.28 -7.29 9.46
C ARG A 71 -3.70 -7.38 10.92
N SER A 72 -2.81 -6.98 11.81
CA SER A 72 -3.12 -6.89 13.23
C SER A 72 -4.17 -5.80 13.49
N THR A 73 -5.16 -6.11 14.33
CA THR A 73 -6.18 -5.16 14.81
C THR A 73 -5.63 -4.16 15.83
N THR A 74 -4.38 -4.35 16.27
CA THR A 74 -3.71 -3.43 17.19
C THR A 74 -3.14 -2.21 16.46
N ARG A 75 -2.68 -1.18 17.21
CA ARG A 75 -1.99 -0.01 16.64
C ARG A 75 -0.80 -0.35 15.73
N ALA A 76 -0.20 -1.54 15.87
CA ALA A 76 0.89 -1.98 15.02
C ALA A 76 0.45 -2.33 13.59
N GLY A 77 -0.81 -2.70 13.37
CA GLY A 77 -1.34 -3.03 12.03
C GLY A 77 -2.16 -1.90 11.40
N GLU A 78 -2.27 -0.74 12.03
CA GLU A 78 -3.02 0.40 11.52
C GLU A 78 -2.27 1.11 10.38
N PHE A 79 -2.98 1.36 9.28
CA PHE A 79 -2.50 2.10 8.12
C PHE A 79 -3.37 3.31 7.86
N LYS A 80 -2.85 4.24 7.05
CA LYS A 80 -3.58 5.43 6.61
C LYS A 80 -3.93 5.32 5.14
N ILE A 81 -4.97 6.05 4.74
CA ILE A 81 -5.41 6.12 3.34
C ILE A 81 -4.28 6.72 2.50
N GLY A 82 -4.00 6.14 1.34
CA GLY A 82 -2.87 6.52 0.49
C GLY A 82 -1.57 5.79 0.80
N ASN A 83 -1.51 5.02 1.90
CA ASN A 83 -0.32 4.22 2.17
C ASN A 83 -0.14 3.10 1.13
N PHE A 84 1.12 2.79 0.86
CA PHE A 84 1.54 1.67 0.03
C PHE A 84 2.48 0.74 0.81
N VAL A 85 2.64 -0.47 0.31
CA VAL A 85 3.43 -1.53 0.93
C VAL A 85 4.30 -2.20 -0.11
N TYR A 86 5.47 -2.66 0.29
CA TYR A 86 6.32 -3.49 -0.55
C TYR A 86 5.96 -4.96 -0.35
N LEU A 87 5.72 -5.67 -1.45
CA LEU A 87 5.46 -7.10 -1.43
C LEU A 87 6.65 -7.86 -2.01
N ASN A 88 6.95 -8.99 -1.39
CA ASN A 88 7.84 -10.01 -1.91
C ASN A 88 7.12 -11.36 -1.95
N VAL A 89 7.22 -12.05 -3.09
CA VAL A 89 6.67 -13.39 -3.30
C VAL A 89 7.83 -14.33 -3.65
N PRO A 90 8.35 -15.12 -2.70
CA PRO A 90 9.57 -15.92 -2.88
C PRO A 90 9.49 -16.96 -4.00
N ALA A 91 8.28 -17.42 -4.34
CA ALA A 91 8.03 -18.33 -5.44
C ALA A 91 8.43 -17.72 -6.80
N ILE A 92 8.36 -16.39 -6.92
CA ILE A 92 8.71 -15.62 -8.12
C ILE A 92 10.16 -15.12 -7.99
N SER A 93 10.43 -14.35 -6.94
CA SER A 93 11.78 -13.84 -6.66
C SER A 93 11.99 -13.69 -5.16
N LYS A 94 13.16 -14.15 -4.69
CA LYS A 94 13.57 -14.06 -3.28
C LYS A 94 14.12 -12.70 -2.89
N LEU A 95 14.50 -11.86 -3.86
CA LEU A 95 15.21 -10.61 -3.62
C LEU A 95 14.42 -9.36 -4.03
N GLN A 96 13.43 -9.51 -4.91
CA GLN A 96 12.67 -8.39 -5.45
C GLN A 96 11.51 -7.99 -4.55
N TRP A 97 11.45 -6.71 -4.20
CA TRP A 97 10.37 -6.09 -3.43
C TRP A 97 9.70 -5.04 -4.31
N HIS A 98 8.38 -5.12 -4.47
CA HIS A 98 7.62 -4.23 -5.35
C HIS A 98 6.57 -3.43 -4.57
N PRO A 99 6.49 -2.10 -4.75
CA PRO A 99 5.54 -1.25 -4.05
C PRO A 99 4.14 -1.35 -4.67
N PHE A 100 3.12 -1.47 -3.82
CA PHE A 100 1.71 -1.45 -4.22
C PHE A 100 0.86 -0.67 -3.22
N THR A 101 -0.02 0.17 -3.75
CA THR A 101 -0.95 0.99 -2.95
C THR A 101 -2.07 0.13 -2.38
N ILE A 102 -2.50 0.44 -1.17
CA ILE A 102 -3.63 -0.22 -0.53
C ILE A 102 -4.93 0.36 -1.12
N SER A 103 -5.84 -0.52 -1.57
CA SER A 103 -7.14 -0.11 -2.13
C SER A 103 -8.25 -0.01 -1.09
N SER A 104 -8.07 -0.60 0.08
CA SER A 104 -9.08 -0.69 1.14
C SER A 104 -9.01 0.45 2.16
N SER A 105 -10.14 0.83 2.76
CA SER A 105 -10.16 1.72 3.93
C SER A 105 -9.89 0.97 5.25
N PRO A 106 -9.09 1.56 6.17
CA PRO A 106 -8.87 0.97 7.49
C PRO A 106 -10.13 0.89 8.36
N GLN A 107 -11.17 1.69 8.05
CA GLN A 107 -12.45 1.67 8.76
C GLN A 107 -13.36 0.54 8.28
N THR A 108 -13.37 0.27 6.97
CA THR A 108 -14.19 -0.78 6.37
C THR A 108 -13.61 -2.17 6.67
N SER A 109 -12.28 -2.31 6.62
CA SER A 109 -11.58 -3.58 6.84
C SER A 109 -10.61 -3.49 8.03
N PRO A 110 -11.06 -3.75 9.28
CA PRO A 110 -10.23 -3.59 10.47
C PRO A 110 -9.12 -4.66 10.61
N ASP A 111 -9.35 -5.85 10.05
CA ASP A 111 -8.48 -7.03 10.14
C ASP A 111 -7.73 -7.35 8.84
N THR A 112 -8.05 -6.64 7.76
CA THR A 112 -7.56 -6.95 6.41
C THR A 112 -7.16 -5.70 5.64
N LEU A 113 -6.33 -5.90 4.63
CA LEU A 113 -6.01 -4.91 3.61
C LEU A 113 -6.07 -5.55 2.23
N THR A 114 -6.52 -4.78 1.24
CA THR A 114 -6.67 -5.24 -0.14
C THR A 114 -5.69 -4.50 -1.05
N ILE A 115 -5.08 -5.24 -1.97
CA ILE A 115 -4.15 -4.73 -2.97
C ILE A 115 -4.58 -5.22 -4.33
N LEU A 116 -4.67 -4.31 -5.29
CA LEU A 116 -4.96 -4.60 -6.69
C LEU A 116 -3.68 -4.39 -7.52
N ILE A 117 -3.24 -5.45 -8.21
CA ILE A 117 -1.99 -5.48 -8.95
C ILE A 117 -2.28 -5.72 -10.42
N LYS A 118 -1.80 -4.83 -11.29
CA LYS A 118 -1.88 -4.99 -12.75
C LYS A 118 -0.58 -5.59 -13.29
N ALA A 119 -0.70 -6.56 -14.20
CA ALA A 119 0.41 -7.15 -14.94
C ALA A 119 0.95 -6.14 -15.97
N LEU A 120 2.06 -5.48 -15.63
CA LEU A 120 2.69 -4.45 -16.46
C LEU A 120 4.18 -4.72 -16.76
N GLY A 121 4.85 -5.52 -15.93
CA GLY A 121 6.27 -5.86 -16.07
C GLY A 121 6.51 -7.33 -15.77
N ASP A 122 7.78 -7.76 -15.90
CA ASP A 122 8.16 -9.18 -15.81
C ASP A 122 7.66 -9.83 -14.52
N TRP A 123 7.92 -9.21 -13.36
CA TRP A 123 7.51 -9.73 -12.06
C TRP A 123 5.98 -9.80 -11.89
N THR A 124 5.25 -8.78 -12.35
CA THR A 124 3.78 -8.75 -12.21
C THR A 124 3.09 -9.71 -13.20
N GLN A 125 3.71 -9.99 -14.35
CA GLN A 125 3.24 -11.05 -15.26
C GLN A 125 3.49 -12.45 -14.72
N GLU A 126 4.63 -12.68 -14.05
CA GLU A 126 4.90 -13.94 -13.34
C GLU A 126 3.94 -14.14 -12.18
N LEU A 127 3.60 -13.06 -11.45
CA LEU A 127 2.59 -13.10 -10.38
C LEU A 127 1.21 -13.53 -10.89
N LEU A 128 0.80 -13.04 -12.07
CA LEU A 128 -0.44 -13.44 -12.70
C LEU A 128 -0.47 -14.95 -12.99
N LYS A 129 0.59 -15.47 -13.63
CA LYS A 129 0.71 -16.92 -13.93
C LYS A 129 0.70 -17.76 -12.66
N TYR A 130 1.45 -17.32 -11.66
CA TYR A 130 1.50 -17.99 -10.36
C TYR A 130 0.14 -18.00 -9.66
N SER A 131 -0.67 -16.95 -9.82
CA SER A 131 -2.04 -16.91 -9.31
C SER A 131 -2.94 -17.97 -9.95
N ASP A 132 -2.83 -18.18 -11.26
CA ASP A 132 -3.57 -19.24 -11.94
C ASP A 132 -3.11 -20.64 -11.51
N GLU A 133 -1.81 -20.83 -11.27
CA GLU A 133 -1.26 -22.08 -10.73
C GLU A 133 -1.74 -22.35 -9.29
N CYS A 134 -1.73 -21.34 -8.42
CA CYS A 134 -2.27 -21.42 -7.06
C CYS A 134 -3.76 -21.78 -7.07
N LYS A 135 -4.52 -21.20 -8.00
CA LYS A 135 -5.95 -21.51 -8.18
C LYS A 135 -6.16 -22.95 -8.64
N ALA A 136 -5.38 -23.45 -9.59
CA ALA A 136 -5.46 -24.82 -10.09
C ALA A 136 -5.12 -25.85 -9.00
N ASN A 137 -4.12 -25.55 -8.16
CA ASN A 137 -3.68 -26.43 -7.09
C ASN A 137 -4.47 -26.25 -5.77
N ASN A 138 -5.32 -25.22 -5.70
CA ASN A 138 -6.05 -24.81 -4.49
C ASN A 138 -5.07 -24.62 -3.31
N VAL A 139 -4.12 -23.70 -3.47
CA VAL A 139 -3.06 -23.37 -2.49
C VAL A 139 -2.92 -21.85 -2.37
N LEU A 140 -2.65 -21.35 -1.15
CA LEU A 140 -2.35 -19.92 -0.92
C LEU A 140 -0.86 -19.61 -1.07
N PRO A 141 -0.48 -18.46 -1.65
CA PRO A 141 0.92 -18.10 -1.84
C PRO A 141 1.57 -17.67 -0.51
N THR A 142 2.87 -17.91 -0.37
CA THR A 142 3.68 -17.25 0.66
C THR A 142 3.99 -15.82 0.21
N VAL A 143 3.62 -14.83 1.03
CA VAL A 143 3.87 -13.41 0.75
C VAL A 143 4.57 -12.79 1.94
N TYR A 144 5.61 -12.01 1.68
CA TYR A 144 6.25 -11.13 2.64
C TYR A 144 5.85 -9.69 2.34
N MET A 145 5.70 -8.88 3.39
CA MET A 145 5.21 -7.52 3.30
C MET A 145 6.11 -6.60 4.12
N ASP A 146 6.45 -5.44 3.56
CA ASP A 146 7.16 -4.38 4.26
C ASP A 146 6.34 -3.08 4.12
N GLY A 147 5.96 -2.47 5.24
CA GLY A 147 5.04 -1.34 5.28
C GLY A 147 4.77 -0.83 6.70
N TYR A 148 3.98 0.23 6.88
CA TYR A 148 3.28 1.00 5.84
C TYR A 148 4.07 2.26 5.44
N TYR A 149 4.15 2.52 4.14
CA TYR A 149 4.85 3.69 3.58
C TYR A 149 3.88 4.66 2.92
N GLY A 150 4.33 5.90 2.69
CA GLY A 150 3.53 6.94 2.04
C GLY A 150 3.05 8.04 2.99
N ALA A 151 2.68 9.17 2.41
CA ALA A 151 1.99 10.24 3.13
C ALA A 151 0.49 9.93 3.18
N SER A 152 -0.17 10.38 4.25
CA SER A 152 -1.61 10.20 4.39
C SER A 152 -2.37 11.08 3.40
N LEU A 153 -3.31 10.50 2.67
CA LEU A 153 -4.28 11.21 1.83
C LEU A 153 -5.48 11.74 2.63
N GLU A 154 -5.46 11.71 3.97
CA GLU A 154 -6.56 12.18 4.84
C GLU A 154 -6.98 13.65 4.62
N LEU A 155 -6.21 14.43 3.85
CA LEU A 155 -6.50 15.81 3.48
C LEU A 155 -7.86 15.96 2.76
N TYR A 156 -8.39 14.92 2.12
CA TYR A 156 -9.72 14.99 1.48
C TYR A 156 -10.84 15.37 2.48
N ASN A 157 -10.63 15.17 3.79
CA ASN A 157 -11.58 15.56 4.84
C ASN A 157 -11.70 17.08 5.04
N GLU A 158 -10.74 17.86 4.54
CA GLU A 158 -10.72 19.32 4.72
C GLU A 158 -11.55 20.07 3.67
N TYR A 159 -11.92 19.40 2.57
CA TYR A 159 -12.68 20.01 1.48
C TYR A 159 -14.18 19.72 1.59
N ALA A 160 -15.02 20.74 1.32
CA ALA A 160 -16.46 20.55 1.20
C ALA A 160 -16.87 19.78 -0.08
N THR A 161 -16.02 19.81 -1.11
CA THR A 161 -16.22 19.05 -2.35
C THR A 161 -14.93 18.36 -2.75
N VAL A 162 -15.03 17.06 -2.97
CA VAL A 162 -13.91 16.18 -3.34
C VAL A 162 -14.18 15.62 -4.74
N CYS A 163 -13.27 15.85 -5.67
CA CYS A 163 -13.29 15.29 -7.01
C CYS A 163 -12.19 14.23 -7.12
N LEU A 164 -12.58 12.98 -7.36
CA LEU A 164 -11.69 11.84 -7.51
C LEU A 164 -11.61 11.47 -8.99
N VAL A 165 -10.43 11.61 -9.61
CA VAL A 165 -10.21 11.34 -11.04
C VAL A 165 -9.24 10.17 -11.19
N GLY A 166 -9.78 9.00 -11.52
CA GLY A 166 -9.04 7.74 -11.60
C GLY A 166 -8.92 7.18 -13.01
N GLY A 167 -7.75 6.63 -13.35
CA GLY A 167 -7.51 5.94 -14.60
C GLY A 167 -6.90 4.54 -14.43
N GLY A 168 -7.60 3.50 -14.89
CA GLY A 168 -7.13 2.11 -14.84
C GLY A 168 -6.79 1.67 -13.42
N ILE A 169 -5.65 0.98 -13.23
CA ILE A 169 -5.18 0.57 -11.90
C ILE A 169 -4.75 1.74 -11.00
N GLY A 170 -4.57 2.94 -11.57
CA GLY A 170 -4.28 4.14 -10.77
C GLY A 170 -5.43 4.54 -9.84
N VAL A 171 -6.63 3.96 -10.00
CA VAL A 171 -7.77 4.24 -9.13
C VAL A 171 -7.61 3.71 -7.70
N THR A 172 -6.71 2.77 -7.44
CA THR A 172 -6.47 2.11 -6.14
C THR A 172 -6.50 3.05 -4.92
N PRO A 173 -5.69 4.12 -4.83
CA PRO A 173 -5.75 5.09 -3.73
C PRO A 173 -7.11 5.81 -3.62
N LEU A 174 -7.75 6.09 -4.75
CA LEU A 174 -9.05 6.77 -4.81
C LEU A 174 -10.17 5.84 -4.33
N LEU A 175 -10.06 4.52 -4.56
CA LEU A 175 -10.97 3.53 -3.98
C LEU A 175 -10.87 3.51 -2.46
N ALA A 176 -9.66 3.62 -1.89
CA ALA A 176 -9.48 3.68 -0.45
C ALA A 176 -10.13 4.94 0.16
N ILE A 177 -10.05 6.08 -0.53
CA ILE A 177 -10.77 7.32 -0.14
C ILE A 177 -12.29 7.09 -0.23
N LEU A 178 -12.78 6.52 -1.34
CA LEU A 178 -14.19 6.29 -1.57
C LEU A 178 -14.81 5.34 -0.53
N GLU A 179 -14.13 4.23 -0.21
CA GLU A 179 -14.54 3.32 0.86
C GLU A 179 -14.61 4.01 2.22
N ASP A 180 -13.66 4.89 2.52
CA ASP A 180 -13.64 5.61 3.79
C ASP A 180 -14.80 6.62 3.91
N LEU A 181 -15.12 7.31 2.82
CA LEU A 181 -16.27 8.23 2.76
C LEU A 181 -17.59 7.47 2.94
N VAL A 182 -17.72 6.28 2.34
CA VAL A 182 -18.88 5.40 2.53
C VAL A 182 -18.96 4.90 3.98
N ALA A 183 -17.84 4.51 4.58
CA ALA A 183 -17.79 4.09 5.98
C ALA A 183 -18.21 5.23 6.93
N LYS A 184 -17.76 6.46 6.68
CA LYS A 184 -18.17 7.65 7.42
C LYS A 184 -19.66 7.96 7.27
N LEU A 185 -20.19 7.87 6.05
CA LEU A 185 -21.63 8.08 5.81
C LEU A 185 -22.48 7.07 6.60
N ARG A 186 -22.06 5.79 6.64
CA ARG A 186 -22.72 4.76 7.45
C ARG A 186 -22.73 5.07 8.95
N GLN A 187 -21.64 5.64 9.46
CA GLN A 187 -21.50 5.92 10.89
C GLN A 187 -22.21 7.22 11.33
N SER A 188 -22.09 8.28 10.53
CA SER A 188 -22.55 9.63 10.91
C SER A 188 -23.91 10.03 10.34
N ALA A 189 -24.51 9.23 9.44
CA ALA A 189 -25.80 9.44 8.77
C ALA A 189 -25.98 10.76 7.99
N VAL A 190 -25.02 11.70 8.10
CA VAL A 190 -24.97 12.96 7.36
C VAL A 190 -23.57 13.12 6.79
N LEU A 191 -23.43 13.16 5.47
CA LEU A 191 -22.18 13.57 4.82
C LEU A 191 -22.18 15.10 4.70
N SER A 192 -21.12 15.75 5.15
CA SER A 192 -20.95 17.20 4.96
C SER A 192 -20.22 17.54 3.65
N GLN A 193 -19.94 16.55 2.81
CA GLN A 193 -19.09 16.68 1.62
C GLN A 193 -19.84 16.22 0.37
N LYS A 194 -19.61 16.90 -0.76
CA LYS A 194 -20.01 16.43 -2.09
C LYS A 194 -18.85 15.68 -2.72
N VAL A 195 -19.09 14.49 -3.25
CA VAL A 195 -18.07 13.60 -3.82
C VAL A 195 -18.39 13.34 -5.28
N LEU A 196 -17.46 13.68 -6.17
CA LEU A 196 -17.57 13.38 -7.60
C LEU A 196 -16.49 12.37 -7.97
N PHE A 197 -16.90 11.21 -8.46
CA PHE A 197 -15.99 10.12 -8.83
C PHE A 197 -15.99 9.95 -10.35
N ILE A 198 -14.90 10.35 -11.00
CA ILE A 198 -14.68 10.20 -12.43
C ILE A 198 -13.69 9.06 -12.62
N PHE A 199 -14.17 7.91 -13.11
CA PHE A 199 -13.35 6.72 -13.27
C PHE A 199 -13.34 6.24 -14.71
N THR A 200 -12.15 6.20 -15.27
CA THR A 200 -11.89 5.71 -16.64
C THR A 200 -11.16 4.38 -16.59
N PHE A 201 -11.71 3.35 -17.20
CA PHE A 201 -11.10 2.02 -17.21
C PHE A 201 -11.18 1.36 -18.59
N ARG A 202 -10.47 0.23 -18.72
CA ARG A 202 -10.42 -0.62 -19.92
C ARG A 202 -10.88 -2.04 -19.61
N GLU A 203 -10.59 -2.51 -18.40
CA GLU A 203 -10.92 -3.85 -17.96
C GLU A 203 -12.25 -3.84 -17.18
N LEU A 204 -13.25 -4.56 -17.67
CA LEU A 204 -14.55 -4.65 -17.02
C LEU A 204 -14.49 -5.36 -15.66
N SER A 205 -13.50 -6.21 -15.41
CA SER A 205 -13.30 -6.83 -14.10
C SER A 205 -13.01 -5.83 -12.98
N LEU A 206 -12.48 -4.64 -13.31
CA LEU A 206 -12.35 -3.56 -12.33
C LEU A 206 -13.72 -3.00 -11.94
N LEU A 207 -14.65 -2.88 -12.90
CA LEU A 207 -16.02 -2.47 -12.63
C LEU A 207 -16.74 -3.50 -11.75
N GLU A 208 -16.55 -4.79 -12.05
CA GLU A 208 -17.08 -5.88 -11.24
C GLU A 208 -16.55 -5.83 -9.80
N GLU A 209 -15.25 -5.55 -9.60
CA GLU A 209 -14.65 -5.44 -8.27
C GLU A 209 -15.19 -4.26 -7.46
N ILE A 210 -15.45 -3.11 -8.08
CA ILE A 210 -15.98 -1.93 -7.37
C ILE A 210 -17.51 -1.97 -7.23
N HIS A 211 -18.20 -2.85 -7.95
CA HIS A 211 -19.66 -2.93 -7.95
C HIS A 211 -20.29 -3.02 -6.54
N PRO A 212 -19.76 -3.84 -5.60
CA PRO A 212 -20.19 -3.84 -4.21
C PRO A 212 -20.18 -2.43 -3.58
N LEU A 213 -19.11 -1.66 -3.80
CA LEU A 213 -18.98 -0.31 -3.27
C LEU A 213 -19.98 0.66 -3.93
N LEU A 214 -20.19 0.55 -5.25
CA LEU A 214 -21.17 1.37 -5.98
C LEU A 214 -22.60 1.13 -5.52
N LEU A 215 -22.97 -0.13 -5.25
CA LEU A 215 -24.27 -0.47 -4.69
C LEU A 215 -24.46 0.14 -3.29
N GLN A 216 -23.44 0.07 -2.44
CA GLN A 216 -23.50 0.70 -1.11
C GLN A 216 -23.71 2.21 -1.20
N ILE A 217 -23.08 2.86 -2.18
CA ILE A 217 -23.30 4.29 -2.45
C ILE A 217 -24.76 4.53 -2.86
N LYS A 218 -25.30 3.74 -3.79
CA LYS A 218 -26.69 3.84 -4.27
C LYS A 218 -27.72 3.58 -3.17
N GLU A 219 -27.44 2.68 -2.24
CA GLU A 219 -28.27 2.39 -1.07
C GLU A 219 -28.26 3.55 -0.05
N LEU A 220 -27.10 4.16 0.18
CA LEU A 220 -26.93 5.23 1.17
C LEU A 220 -27.33 6.62 0.64
N ASP A 221 -27.21 6.86 -0.66
CA ASP A 221 -27.59 8.10 -1.34
C ASP A 221 -28.48 7.84 -2.57
N PRO A 222 -29.74 7.40 -2.39
CA PRO A 222 -30.64 7.09 -3.51
C PRO A 222 -31.03 8.31 -4.36
N GLN A 223 -30.81 9.53 -3.84
CA GLN A 223 -31.14 10.78 -4.52
C GLN A 223 -29.92 11.45 -5.19
N GLU A 224 -28.73 10.81 -5.14
CA GLU A 224 -27.47 11.33 -5.69
C GLU A 224 -27.12 12.75 -5.19
N GLN A 225 -27.52 13.08 -3.96
CA GLN A 225 -27.30 14.40 -3.37
C GLN A 225 -25.83 14.63 -3.06
N TYR A 226 -25.13 13.59 -2.63
CA TYR A 226 -23.76 13.64 -2.14
C TYR A 226 -22.77 12.98 -3.11
N PHE A 227 -23.13 11.84 -3.71
CA PHE A 227 -22.26 11.15 -4.66
C PHE A 227 -22.71 11.39 -6.10
N SER A 228 -21.76 11.69 -6.97
CA SER A 228 -21.99 11.75 -8.42
C SER A 228 -20.92 10.93 -9.13
N LEU A 229 -21.37 9.85 -9.77
CA LEU A 229 -20.51 8.83 -10.36
C LEU A 229 -20.47 9.00 -11.88
N HIS A 230 -19.28 9.07 -12.44
CA HIS A 230 -19.03 9.19 -13.87
C HIS A 230 -18.07 8.09 -14.31
N LEU A 231 -18.59 7.05 -14.94
CA LEU A 231 -17.84 5.87 -15.33
C LEU A 231 -17.69 5.81 -16.85
N SER A 232 -16.46 5.68 -17.33
CA SER A 232 -16.16 5.62 -18.77
C SER A 232 -15.31 4.40 -19.11
N LEU A 233 -15.85 3.52 -19.96
CA LEU A 233 -15.17 2.35 -20.50
C LEU A 233 -14.57 2.70 -21.88
N THR A 234 -13.25 2.87 -21.92
CA THR A 234 -12.57 3.36 -23.14
C THR A 234 -12.35 2.30 -24.21
N ARG A 235 -12.40 1.01 -23.86
CA ARG A 235 -12.26 -0.11 -24.80
C ARG A 235 -13.62 -0.77 -24.98
N PRO A 236 -14.19 -0.81 -26.20
CA PRO A 236 -15.44 -1.52 -26.41
C PRO A 236 -15.24 -3.01 -26.07
N PRO A 237 -16.09 -3.58 -25.21
CA PRO A 237 -15.97 -4.98 -24.82
C PRO A 237 -16.44 -5.89 -25.95
N THR A 238 -15.92 -7.12 -25.96
CA THR A 238 -16.39 -8.17 -26.88
C THR A 238 -17.71 -8.73 -26.37
N ASP A 239 -18.59 -9.21 -27.25
CA ASP A 239 -19.88 -9.82 -26.85
C ASP A 239 -19.70 -10.96 -25.83
N ASP A 240 -18.67 -11.80 -26.02
CA ASP A 240 -18.33 -12.87 -25.06
C ASP A 240 -18.00 -12.34 -23.65
N GLN A 241 -17.41 -11.15 -23.55
CA GLN A 241 -17.09 -10.52 -22.26
C GLN A 241 -18.34 -9.93 -21.60
N LEU A 242 -19.27 -9.39 -22.41
CA LEU A 242 -20.53 -8.81 -21.94
C LEU A 242 -21.47 -9.87 -21.36
N ASP A 243 -21.43 -11.09 -21.91
CA ASP A 243 -22.26 -12.22 -21.48
C ASP A 243 -21.65 -13.02 -20.32
N CYS A 244 -20.45 -12.65 -19.87
CA CYS A 244 -19.83 -13.26 -18.71
C CYS A 244 -20.68 -13.01 -17.45
N GLN A 245 -20.96 -14.07 -16.70
CA GLN A 245 -21.72 -13.98 -15.45
C GLN A 245 -20.85 -13.39 -14.34
N ILE A 246 -21.48 -12.56 -13.51
CA ILE A 246 -20.82 -11.95 -12.34
C ILE A 246 -20.62 -13.02 -11.27
N ASP A 247 -19.42 -13.07 -10.71
CA ASP A 247 -19.14 -13.97 -9.61
C ASP A 247 -19.59 -13.37 -8.27
N HIS A 248 -20.90 -13.46 -8.01
CA HIS A 248 -21.50 -13.00 -6.75
C HIS A 248 -20.94 -13.72 -5.51
N SER A 249 -20.40 -14.93 -5.68
CA SER A 249 -19.76 -15.66 -4.58
C SER A 249 -18.45 -15.00 -4.16
N ARG A 250 -17.68 -14.48 -5.12
CA ARG A 250 -16.47 -13.68 -4.90
C ARG A 250 -16.78 -12.37 -4.21
N LEU A 251 -17.76 -11.64 -4.75
CA LEU A 251 -18.13 -10.31 -4.27
C LEU A 251 -18.76 -10.32 -2.87
N SER A 252 -19.42 -11.42 -2.49
CA SER A 252 -19.98 -11.60 -1.14
C SER A 252 -18.94 -11.98 -0.07
N GLY A 253 -17.64 -11.99 -0.41
CA GLY A 253 -16.56 -12.28 0.53
C GLY A 253 -16.48 -13.75 0.94
N ARG A 254 -17.13 -14.66 0.20
CA ARG A 254 -16.88 -16.10 0.36
C ARG A 254 -15.49 -16.41 -0.20
N ARG A 255 -14.70 -17.15 0.57
CA ARG A 255 -13.32 -17.51 0.21
C ARG A 255 -13.33 -18.24 -1.14
N HIS A 256 -12.75 -17.62 -2.16
CA HIS A 256 -12.58 -18.26 -3.48
C HIS A 256 -11.60 -19.42 -3.43
N ILE A 257 -10.63 -19.32 -2.53
CA ILE A 257 -9.73 -20.41 -2.19
C ILE A 257 -10.28 -21.11 -0.94
N SER A 258 -10.81 -22.33 -1.13
CA SER A 258 -11.12 -23.25 -0.02
C SER A 258 -9.86 -23.88 0.59
N ALA A 259 -8.67 -23.55 0.07
CA ALA A 259 -7.40 -24.02 0.58
C ALA A 259 -7.23 -23.63 2.04
N THR A 260 -7.08 -24.66 2.86
CA THR A 260 -6.56 -24.58 4.22
C THR A 260 -5.03 -24.71 4.25
N SER A 261 -4.37 -24.86 3.09
CA SER A 261 -2.94 -25.09 2.96
C SER A 261 -2.23 -23.99 2.17
N TYR A 262 -1.14 -23.50 2.75
CA TYR A 262 -0.18 -22.61 2.10
C TYR A 262 0.80 -23.39 1.24
N ASP A 263 1.36 -22.74 0.21
CA ASP A 263 2.49 -23.30 -0.53
C ASP A 263 3.70 -23.32 0.41
N THR A 264 4.16 -24.53 0.74
CA THR A 264 5.28 -24.75 1.65
C THR A 264 6.60 -25.01 0.90
N THR A 265 6.60 -24.87 -0.43
CA THR A 265 7.81 -25.05 -1.25
C THR A 265 8.90 -24.03 -0.89
N ALA A 266 8.50 -22.82 -0.51
CA ALA A 266 9.43 -21.73 -0.19
C ALA A 266 9.86 -21.71 1.28
N THR A 267 8.93 -21.83 2.25
CA THR A 267 9.22 -21.74 3.68
C THR A 267 8.33 -22.64 4.55
N LYS A 268 8.86 -23.04 5.71
CA LYS A 268 8.15 -23.84 6.74
C LYS A 268 7.50 -22.97 7.82
N GLU A 269 7.66 -21.66 7.74
CA GLU A 269 7.16 -20.73 8.76
C GLU A 269 5.65 -20.54 8.64
N THR A 270 4.98 -20.44 9.78
CA THR A 270 3.52 -20.21 9.82
C THR A 270 3.24 -18.74 9.53
N PRO A 271 2.38 -18.41 8.53
CA PRO A 271 1.98 -17.03 8.27
C PRO A 271 1.27 -16.39 9.46
N VAL A 272 1.55 -15.11 9.71
CA VAL A 272 1.00 -14.32 10.82
C VAL A 272 0.35 -13.05 10.26
N PRO A 273 -0.71 -12.50 10.88
CA PRO A 273 -1.23 -11.19 10.50
C PRO A 273 -0.14 -10.12 10.60
N PHE A 274 -0.04 -9.27 9.57
CA PHE A 274 1.01 -8.26 9.51
C PHE A 274 0.88 -7.25 10.66
N ALA A 275 1.98 -7.00 11.34
CA ALA A 275 2.12 -5.94 12.32
C ALA A 275 3.45 -5.25 12.09
N GLU A 276 3.45 -3.93 11.94
CA GLU A 276 4.67 -3.16 11.78
C GLU A 276 5.44 -3.18 13.12
N PRO A 277 6.64 -3.77 13.17
CA PRO A 277 7.48 -3.68 14.35
C PRO A 277 7.90 -2.23 14.56
N LEU A 278 8.00 -1.81 15.83
CA LEU A 278 8.58 -0.52 16.20
C LEU A 278 7.82 0.71 15.66
N ARG A 279 6.49 0.70 15.56
CA ARG A 279 5.73 1.87 15.08
C ARG A 279 5.77 3.10 16.02
N SER A 280 6.10 2.90 17.30
CA SER A 280 6.20 4.03 18.23
C SER A 280 7.41 4.91 17.90
N PRO A 281 7.24 6.21 17.62
CA PRO A 281 8.37 7.11 17.36
C PRO A 281 9.32 7.17 18.56
N ILE A 282 8.79 7.00 19.77
CA ILE A 282 9.58 6.94 21.00
C ILE A 282 10.41 5.65 21.05
N SER A 283 9.83 4.50 20.68
CA SER A 283 10.61 3.25 20.63
C SER A 283 11.75 3.38 19.62
N ARG A 284 11.45 3.84 18.38
CA ARG A 284 12.47 4.09 17.35
C ARG A 284 13.62 4.95 17.85
N VAL A 285 13.30 6.08 18.48
CA VAL A 285 14.31 6.98 19.05
C VAL A 285 15.14 6.26 20.13
N ILE A 286 14.52 5.49 21.02
CA ILE A 286 15.24 4.71 22.04
C ILE A 286 16.17 3.69 21.40
N VAL A 287 15.71 2.93 20.39
CA VAL A 287 16.53 1.91 19.71
C VAL A 287 17.71 2.55 19.00
N TYR A 288 17.46 3.61 18.22
CA TYR A 288 18.51 4.31 17.50
C TYR A 288 19.55 4.88 18.45
N THR A 289 19.08 5.52 19.52
CA THR A 289 19.95 6.14 20.52
C THR A 289 20.76 5.07 21.27
N ALA A 290 20.12 4.01 21.76
CA ALA A 290 20.77 2.94 22.49
C ALA A 290 21.79 2.19 21.61
N SER A 291 21.42 1.83 20.38
CA SER A 291 22.31 1.11 19.45
C SER A 291 23.47 1.97 18.98
N PHE A 292 23.24 3.27 18.74
CA PHE A 292 24.29 4.24 18.40
C PHE A 292 25.31 4.37 19.53
N PHE A 293 24.87 4.64 20.76
CA PHE A 293 25.77 4.81 21.89
C PHE A 293 26.47 3.50 22.31
N LEU A 294 25.78 2.36 22.22
CA LEU A 294 26.39 1.05 22.47
C LEU A 294 27.51 0.76 21.46
N THR A 295 27.25 0.97 20.17
CA THR A 295 28.26 0.73 19.13
C THR A 295 29.40 1.73 19.24
N LEU A 296 29.11 2.99 19.57
CA LEU A 296 30.12 4.04 19.79
C LEU A 296 31.03 3.71 20.98
N LEU A 297 30.44 3.26 22.09
CA LEU A 297 31.18 2.85 23.29
C LEU A 297 32.13 1.68 22.99
N LEU A 298 31.62 0.64 22.32
CA LEU A 298 32.41 -0.52 21.94
C LEU A 298 33.54 -0.15 20.98
N TRP A 299 33.27 0.74 20.02
CA TRP A 299 34.29 1.26 19.12
C TRP A 299 35.39 2.03 19.89
N ILE A 300 35.03 2.89 20.85
CA ILE A 300 36.00 3.61 21.68
C ILE A 300 36.85 2.64 22.51
N ILE A 301 36.24 1.60 23.10
CA ILE A 301 36.96 0.59 23.90
C ILE A 301 37.99 -0.15 23.04
N VAL A 302 37.62 -0.57 21.83
CA VAL A 302 38.53 -1.27 20.92
C VAL A 302 39.61 -0.34 20.37
N LYS A 303 39.26 0.92 20.09
CA LYS A 303 40.19 1.90 19.54
C LYS A 303 41.22 2.41 20.55
N TYR A 304 40.87 2.54 21.83
CA TYR A 304 41.74 3.15 22.84
C TYR A 304 42.17 2.22 23.98
N GLY A 305 41.40 1.17 24.28
CA GLY A 305 41.69 0.23 25.36
C GLY A 305 42.41 -1.03 24.89
N ASN A 306 41.79 -1.79 23.99
CA ASN A 306 42.27 -3.12 23.58
C ASN A 306 42.83 -3.11 22.14
N LYS A 307 43.88 -2.34 21.89
CA LYS A 307 44.55 -2.31 20.59
C LYS A 307 45.36 -3.59 20.39
N ILE A 308 45.06 -4.34 19.33
CA ILE A 308 45.83 -5.54 18.92
C ILE A 308 47.25 -5.15 18.47
N GLN A 309 47.42 -3.92 17.97
CA GLN A 309 48.71 -3.36 17.56
C GLN A 309 49.70 -3.18 18.73
N VAL A 310 49.27 -3.27 20.00
CA VAL A 310 50.17 -3.07 21.15
C VAL A 310 51.29 -4.11 21.19
N ASP A 311 51.02 -5.33 20.71
CA ASP A 311 51.98 -6.43 20.74
C ASP A 311 52.85 -6.54 19.47
N ASP A 312 52.34 -6.11 18.30
CA ASP A 312 53.07 -6.08 17.02
C ASP A 312 52.52 -4.99 16.08
N ASP A 313 53.38 -4.05 15.68
CA ASP A 313 53.05 -2.94 14.78
C ASP A 313 52.64 -3.40 13.37
N ASN A 314 53.00 -4.62 12.95
CA ASN A 314 52.60 -5.16 11.66
C ASN A 314 51.12 -5.60 11.61
N LEU A 315 50.43 -5.67 12.76
CA LEU A 315 49.03 -6.08 12.85
C LEU A 315 48.03 -4.95 12.60
N TRP A 316 48.49 -3.77 12.13
CA TRP A 316 47.61 -2.64 11.81
C TRP A 316 46.45 -2.96 10.84
N PRO A 317 46.59 -3.82 9.79
CA PRO A 317 45.47 -4.13 8.90
C PRO A 317 44.41 -4.96 9.62
N LEU A 318 44.86 -5.86 10.51
CA LEU A 318 43.98 -6.71 11.30
C LEU A 318 43.20 -5.87 12.32
N GLN A 319 43.85 -4.90 12.97
CA GLN A 319 43.17 -3.94 13.85
C GLN A 319 42.08 -3.16 13.09
N ASN A 320 42.39 -2.60 11.92
CA ASN A 320 41.42 -1.84 11.11
C ASN A 320 40.25 -2.72 10.66
N PHE A 321 40.53 -3.96 10.28
CA PHE A 321 39.50 -4.94 9.90
C PHE A 321 38.56 -5.27 11.07
N VAL A 322 39.12 -5.54 12.25
CA VAL A 322 38.34 -5.82 13.46
C VAL A 322 37.46 -4.63 13.84
N GLU A 323 37.99 -3.40 13.78
CA GLU A 323 37.21 -2.19 14.09
C GLU A 323 35.98 -2.01 13.19
N ILE A 324 36.13 -2.13 11.86
CA ILE A 324 34.98 -1.97 10.94
C ILE A 324 33.99 -3.12 11.04
N VAL A 325 34.48 -4.36 11.13
CA VAL A 325 33.61 -5.54 11.23
C VAL A 325 32.82 -5.52 12.54
N LEU A 326 33.45 -5.11 13.65
CA LEU A 326 32.77 -4.97 14.92
C LEU A 326 31.66 -3.93 14.84
N VAL A 327 31.93 -2.74 14.27
CA VAL A 327 30.92 -1.69 14.11
C VAL A 327 29.74 -2.21 13.29
N LEU A 328 29.98 -2.88 12.17
CA LEU A 328 28.90 -3.42 11.31
C LEU A 328 28.09 -4.53 11.99
N LEU A 329 28.77 -5.50 12.62
CA LEU A 329 28.11 -6.65 13.26
C LEU A 329 27.36 -6.26 14.52
N VAL A 330 27.95 -5.44 15.39
CA VAL A 330 27.31 -4.98 16.63
C VAL A 330 26.11 -4.11 16.32
N ALA A 331 26.22 -3.21 15.32
CA ALA A 331 25.09 -2.42 14.87
C ALA A 331 23.94 -3.33 14.45
N MET A 332 24.20 -4.25 13.52
CA MET A 332 23.18 -5.13 12.96
C MET A 332 22.56 -6.04 14.03
N LEU A 333 23.38 -6.71 14.86
CA LEU A 333 22.89 -7.58 15.93
C LEU A 333 22.11 -6.81 17.00
N GLY A 334 22.58 -5.61 17.38
CA GLY A 334 21.88 -4.75 18.34
C GLY A 334 20.46 -4.42 17.88
N PHE A 335 20.31 -4.02 16.62
CA PHE A 335 19.01 -3.73 16.04
C PHE A 335 18.13 -4.97 15.88
N LEU A 336 18.68 -6.11 15.44
CA LEU A 336 17.91 -7.34 15.27
C LEU A 336 17.42 -7.91 16.61
N VAL A 337 18.28 -7.93 17.63
CA VAL A 337 17.91 -8.39 18.98
C VAL A 337 16.83 -7.50 19.57
N PHE A 338 16.95 -6.17 19.41
CA PHE A 338 15.93 -5.26 19.91
C PHE A 338 14.58 -5.48 19.21
N SER A 339 14.58 -5.56 17.88
CA SER A 339 13.37 -5.78 17.08
C SER A 339 12.69 -7.08 17.48
N PHE A 340 13.46 -8.16 17.64
CA PHE A 340 12.96 -9.46 18.07
C PHE A 340 12.34 -9.44 19.49
N ILE A 341 12.94 -8.68 20.43
CA ILE A 341 12.38 -8.52 21.79
C ILE A 341 11.04 -7.78 21.73
N GLU A 342 10.94 -6.74 20.92
CA GLU A 342 9.70 -5.97 20.76
C GLU A 342 8.59 -6.80 20.10
N ASP A 343 8.92 -7.57 19.06
CA ASP A 343 8.00 -8.49 18.40
C ASP A 343 7.46 -9.54 19.38
N LYS A 344 8.34 -10.12 20.20
CA LYS A 344 7.93 -11.08 21.23
C LYS A 344 7.02 -10.44 22.28
N LYS A 345 7.24 -9.16 22.62
CA LYS A 345 6.40 -8.42 23.55
C LYS A 345 5.02 -8.12 22.95
N LEU A 346 4.96 -7.75 21.67
CA LEU A 346 3.73 -7.55 20.90
C LEU A 346 2.92 -8.84 20.79
N LEU A 347 3.54 -9.95 20.36
CA LEU A 347 2.92 -11.27 20.27
C LEU A 347 2.33 -11.75 21.60
N ASN A 348 3.04 -11.51 22.71
CA ASN A 348 2.54 -11.85 24.04
C ASN A 348 1.37 -10.96 24.48
N SER A 349 1.33 -9.69 24.07
CA SER A 349 0.20 -8.79 24.37
C SER A 349 -1.05 -9.21 23.61
N VAL A 350 -0.92 -9.59 22.33
CA VAL A 350 -2.03 -10.01 21.45
C VAL A 350 -2.68 -11.30 21.95
N ARG A 351 -1.90 -12.28 22.45
CA ARG A 351 -2.44 -13.51 23.06
C ARG A 351 -3.34 -13.27 24.28
N THR A 352 -3.24 -12.10 24.91
CA THR A 352 -4.08 -11.74 26.06
C THR A 352 -5.39 -11.04 25.69
N SER A 353 -5.56 -10.61 24.44
CA SER A 353 -6.73 -9.84 23.97
C SER A 353 -7.71 -10.63 23.10
N ASP A 354 -7.49 -11.92 22.86
CA ASP A 354 -8.45 -12.78 22.16
C ASP A 354 -9.63 -13.14 23.07
N GLN A 355 -10.47 -12.16 23.35
CA GLN A 355 -11.90 -12.37 23.59
C GLN A 355 -12.71 -11.37 22.77
N THR A 356 -13.54 -11.94 21.89
CA THR A 356 -14.75 -11.37 21.28
C THR A 356 -14.59 -10.20 20.30
N VAL A 357 -14.46 -10.53 19.01
CA VAL A 357 -15.34 -9.97 17.96
C VAL A 357 -15.61 -11.10 16.94
N ALA A 358 -16.87 -11.50 16.80
CA ALA A 358 -17.26 -12.42 15.73
C ALA A 358 -17.11 -11.71 14.38
N PRO A 359 -16.56 -12.34 13.33
CA PRO A 359 -16.53 -11.75 12.01
C PRO A 359 -17.97 -11.47 11.59
N GLU A 360 -18.28 -10.20 11.32
CA GLU A 360 -19.56 -9.80 10.75
C GLU A 360 -19.70 -10.55 9.41
N VAL A 361 -20.65 -11.46 9.36
CA VAL A 361 -20.96 -12.22 8.15
C VAL A 361 -21.47 -11.20 7.13
N ALA A 362 -20.65 -10.95 6.10
CA ALA A 362 -21.06 -10.16 4.95
C ALA A 362 -22.42 -10.69 4.48
N LYS A 363 -23.45 -9.82 4.49
CA LYS A 363 -24.78 -10.19 4.02
C LYS A 363 -24.66 -10.67 2.57
N PRO A 364 -25.34 -11.76 2.19
CA PRO A 364 -25.32 -12.21 0.80
C PRO A 364 -25.80 -11.06 -0.10
N TYR A 365 -24.94 -10.63 -1.01
CA TYR A 365 -25.26 -9.67 -2.06
C TYR A 365 -26.35 -10.28 -2.95
N THR A 366 -27.56 -9.76 -2.87
CA THR A 366 -28.65 -10.09 -3.81
C THR A 366 -28.84 -8.88 -4.72
N SER A 367 -28.00 -8.76 -5.75
CA SER A 367 -28.30 -7.84 -6.87
C SER A 367 -29.00 -8.63 -7.98
N ASP A 368 -30.02 -8.05 -8.59
CA ASP A 368 -30.69 -8.61 -9.78
C ASP A 368 -29.81 -8.57 -11.06
N VAL A 369 -28.57 -8.09 -10.92
CA VAL A 369 -27.56 -7.96 -11.97
C VAL A 369 -26.89 -9.32 -12.15
N HIS A 370 -27.04 -9.94 -13.33
CA HIS A 370 -26.54 -11.30 -13.58
C HIS A 370 -25.31 -11.31 -14.49
N ALA A 371 -25.25 -10.40 -15.46
CA ALA A 371 -24.17 -10.33 -16.45
C ALA A 371 -23.49 -8.96 -16.46
N LEU A 372 -22.29 -8.92 -17.05
CA LEU A 372 -21.47 -7.71 -17.14
C LEU A 372 -22.13 -6.60 -17.97
N ARG A 373 -22.99 -6.96 -18.93
CA ARG A 373 -23.88 -6.03 -19.65
C ARG A 373 -24.86 -5.29 -18.73
N ASP A 374 -25.35 -5.96 -17.69
CA ASP A 374 -26.31 -5.38 -16.76
C ASP A 374 -25.61 -4.34 -15.87
N LEU A 375 -24.33 -4.56 -15.53
CA LEU A 375 -23.50 -3.59 -14.81
C LEU A 375 -23.30 -2.30 -15.60
N ILE A 376 -23.02 -2.41 -16.90
CA ILE A 376 -22.86 -1.24 -17.78
C ILE A 376 -24.16 -0.44 -17.84
N ALA A 377 -25.30 -1.14 -17.92
CA ALA A 377 -26.61 -0.51 -17.96
C ALA A 377 -27.02 0.14 -16.62
N ASP A 378 -26.83 -0.56 -15.50
CA ASP A 378 -27.22 -0.11 -14.15
C ASP A 378 -26.41 1.10 -13.66
N HIS A 379 -25.12 1.16 -14.02
CA HIS A 379 -24.23 2.27 -13.63
C HIS A 379 -24.04 3.32 -14.73
N HIS A 380 -24.85 3.29 -15.79
CA HIS A 380 -24.82 4.24 -16.91
C HIS A 380 -23.40 4.49 -17.47
N VAL A 381 -22.64 3.41 -17.68
CA VAL A 381 -21.23 3.50 -18.11
C VAL A 381 -21.15 3.94 -19.58
N GLU A 382 -20.41 5.00 -19.85
CA GLU A 382 -20.15 5.47 -21.22
C GLU A 382 -19.15 4.54 -21.92
N VAL A 383 -19.55 3.90 -23.02
CA VAL A 383 -18.71 2.90 -23.72
C VAL A 383 -18.09 3.48 -25.00
N GLY A 384 -16.80 3.24 -25.16
CA GLY A 384 -16.05 3.51 -26.41
C GLY A 384 -15.59 4.95 -26.59
N GLN A 385 -15.90 5.85 -25.67
CA GLN A 385 -15.43 7.25 -25.68
C GLN A 385 -14.53 7.54 -24.49
N ARG A 386 -13.60 8.48 -24.66
CA ARG A 386 -12.85 9.05 -23.53
C ARG A 386 -13.74 10.07 -22.83
N PRO A 387 -13.65 10.21 -21.49
CA PRO A 387 -14.43 11.21 -20.77
C PRO A 387 -14.11 12.61 -21.30
N ASN A 388 -15.15 13.42 -21.51
CA ASN A 388 -14.98 14.84 -21.79
C ASN A 388 -14.65 15.56 -20.48
N VAL A 389 -13.37 15.54 -20.11
CA VAL A 389 -12.90 16.07 -18.82
C VAL A 389 -13.23 17.55 -18.66
N ASP A 390 -13.24 18.34 -19.74
CA ASP A 390 -13.59 19.76 -19.71
C ASP A 390 -15.05 19.99 -19.28
N GLU A 391 -15.96 19.19 -19.84
CA GLU A 391 -17.38 19.25 -19.49
C GLU A 391 -17.63 18.75 -18.07
N LEU A 392 -16.99 17.64 -17.69
CA LEU A 392 -17.09 17.08 -16.34
C LEU A 392 -16.55 18.06 -15.29
N MET A 393 -15.43 18.74 -15.54
CA MET A 393 -14.87 19.71 -14.59
C MET A 393 -15.73 20.98 -14.49
N ARG A 394 -16.36 21.44 -15.58
CA ARG A 394 -17.35 22.52 -15.49
C ARG A 394 -18.57 22.10 -14.67
N LYS A 395 -19.01 20.85 -14.81
CA LYS A 395 -20.08 20.28 -13.98
C LYS A 395 -19.67 20.22 -12.51
N VAL A 396 -18.47 19.73 -12.20
CA VAL A 396 -17.90 19.72 -10.83
C VAL A 396 -17.94 21.12 -10.20
N HIS A 397 -17.53 22.14 -10.96
CA HIS A 397 -17.56 23.54 -10.49
C HIS A 397 -18.98 24.05 -10.22
N ALA A 398 -19.93 23.73 -11.10
CA ALA A 398 -21.32 24.12 -10.94
C ALA A 398 -21.98 23.43 -9.73
N ASP A 399 -21.77 22.12 -9.59
CA ASP A 399 -22.28 21.31 -8.49
C ASP A 399 -21.70 21.78 -7.14
N HIS A 400 -20.42 22.13 -7.12
CA HIS A 400 -19.77 22.71 -5.94
C HIS A 400 -20.44 24.03 -5.50
N LYS A 401 -20.67 24.96 -6.43
CA LYS A 401 -21.34 26.23 -6.13
C LYS A 401 -22.76 26.03 -5.60
N GLN A 402 -23.51 25.10 -6.18
CA GLN A 402 -24.84 24.74 -5.72
C GLN A 402 -24.81 24.09 -4.33
N PHE A 403 -23.84 23.22 -4.08
CA PHE A 403 -23.67 22.55 -2.79
C PHE A 403 -23.33 23.54 -1.68
N ILE A 404 -22.36 24.44 -1.89
CA ILE A 404 -22.02 25.49 -0.93
C ILE A 404 -23.21 26.42 -0.65
N ALA A 405 -23.98 26.78 -1.68
CA ALA A 405 -25.15 27.65 -1.52
C ALA A 405 -26.27 27.00 -0.67
N THR A 406 -26.41 25.67 -0.74
CA THR A 406 -27.42 24.91 -0.01
C THR A 406 -26.95 24.47 1.39
N HIS A 407 -25.63 24.28 1.58
CA HIS A 407 -25.02 23.79 2.81
C HIS A 407 -23.90 24.73 3.29
N PRO A 408 -24.23 25.94 3.80
CA PRO A 408 -23.24 26.93 4.25
C PRO A 408 -22.41 26.48 5.46
N GLY A 409 -22.80 25.40 6.14
CA GLY A 409 -22.03 24.77 7.22
C GLY A 409 -21.05 23.66 6.76
N GLY A 410 -21.03 23.31 5.48
CA GLY A 410 -20.16 22.25 4.92
C GLY A 410 -18.68 22.62 4.84
N THR A 411 -18.34 23.90 4.99
CA THR A 411 -16.95 24.38 5.11
C THR A 411 -16.50 24.27 6.57
N SER A 412 -16.41 23.07 7.12
CA SER A 412 -16.03 22.88 8.53
C SER A 412 -14.60 23.36 8.83
N ASN A 413 -13.71 23.40 7.82
CA ASN A 413 -12.28 23.72 8.00
C ASN A 413 -11.74 24.89 7.16
N GLY A 414 -12.60 25.72 6.56
CA GLY A 414 -12.18 27.01 5.98
C GLY A 414 -11.58 26.99 4.56
N ASN A 415 -11.50 25.82 3.89
CA ASN A 415 -11.12 25.77 2.47
C ASN A 415 -12.37 25.84 1.59
N SER A 416 -12.50 26.92 0.81
CA SER A 416 -13.59 27.11 -0.15
C SER A 416 -13.29 26.50 -1.52
N THR A 417 -12.13 25.87 -1.68
CA THR A 417 -11.68 25.27 -2.93
C THR A 417 -12.17 23.82 -3.06
N ILE A 418 -12.17 23.32 -4.29
CA ILE A 418 -12.49 21.93 -4.62
C ILE A 418 -11.20 21.11 -4.51
N GLY A 419 -11.20 20.06 -3.69
CA GLY A 419 -10.07 19.13 -3.59
C GLY A 419 -10.12 18.12 -4.72
N VAL A 420 -9.18 18.18 -5.66
CA VAL A 420 -9.10 17.27 -6.82
C VAL A 420 -7.96 16.28 -6.60
N PHE A 421 -8.29 14.99 -6.45
CA PHE A 421 -7.32 13.91 -6.32
C PHE A 421 -7.24 13.14 -7.63
N ILE A 422 -6.06 13.17 -8.28
CA ILE A 422 -5.86 12.61 -9.61
C ILE A 422 -4.82 11.51 -9.58
N SER A 423 -5.19 10.33 -10.08
CA SER A 423 -4.27 9.19 -10.22
C SER A 423 -4.54 8.38 -11.49
N GLY A 424 -3.47 7.99 -12.19
CA GLY A 424 -3.56 7.22 -13.43
C GLY A 424 -2.67 7.75 -14.57
N PRO A 425 -3.01 7.46 -15.84
CA PRO A 425 -2.19 7.80 -17.00
C PRO A 425 -1.92 9.30 -17.13
N LYS A 426 -0.71 9.68 -17.54
CA LYS A 426 -0.29 11.07 -17.72
C LYS A 426 -1.26 11.88 -18.61
N ALA A 427 -1.77 11.28 -19.69
CA ALA A 427 -2.72 11.95 -20.58
C ALA A 427 -4.04 12.35 -19.88
N LEU A 428 -4.50 11.56 -18.88
CA LEU A 428 -5.67 11.91 -18.09
C LEU A 428 -5.36 13.09 -17.17
N LYS A 429 -4.19 13.05 -16.49
CA LYS A 429 -3.72 14.12 -15.62
C LYS A 429 -3.59 15.45 -16.36
N ASP A 430 -2.87 15.44 -17.49
CA ASP A 430 -2.64 16.63 -18.32
C ASP A 430 -3.99 17.22 -18.78
N SER A 431 -4.94 16.37 -19.21
CA SER A 431 -6.28 16.81 -19.61
C SER A 431 -7.05 17.45 -18.46
N THR A 432 -6.95 16.89 -17.26
CA THR A 432 -7.61 17.43 -16.07
C THR A 432 -7.03 18.78 -15.64
N VAL A 433 -5.70 18.90 -15.63
CA VAL A 433 -5.02 20.15 -15.28
C VAL A 433 -5.37 21.26 -16.27
N ASN A 434 -5.40 20.95 -17.57
CA ASN A 434 -5.82 21.91 -18.60
C ASN A 434 -7.29 22.35 -18.43
N ALA A 435 -8.20 21.40 -18.17
CA ALA A 435 -9.61 21.69 -17.92
C ALA A 435 -9.79 22.64 -16.72
N ILE A 436 -9.02 22.42 -15.65
CA ILE A 436 -9.05 23.27 -14.44
C ILE A 436 -8.48 24.66 -14.73
N ALA A 437 -7.39 24.74 -15.51
CA ALA A 437 -6.78 26.01 -15.89
C ALA A 437 -7.75 26.89 -16.69
N ASP A 438 -8.59 26.30 -17.55
CA ASP A 438 -9.60 27.01 -18.33
C ASP A 438 -10.78 27.55 -17.50
N ILE A 439 -11.11 26.89 -16.38
CA ILE A 439 -12.20 27.32 -15.49
C ILE A 439 -11.72 28.40 -14.52
N GLY A 440 -10.54 28.18 -13.92
CA GLY A 440 -9.96 29.07 -12.93
C GLY A 440 -9.21 28.28 -11.85
N ALA A 441 -7.88 28.27 -11.93
CA ALA A 441 -7.02 27.49 -11.04
C ALA A 441 -7.12 27.87 -9.54
N LEU A 442 -7.67 29.04 -9.20
CA LEU A 442 -7.83 29.48 -7.81
C LEU A 442 -8.97 28.76 -7.07
N ASP A 443 -9.92 28.17 -7.80
CA ASP A 443 -11.08 27.48 -7.22
C ASP A 443 -10.79 26.00 -6.91
N PHE A 444 -9.64 25.49 -7.34
CA PHE A 444 -9.27 24.08 -7.26
C PHE A 444 -7.92 23.89 -6.56
N ASP A 445 -7.82 22.85 -5.75
CA ASP A 445 -6.58 22.39 -5.16
C ASP A 445 -6.28 20.97 -5.67
N ILE A 446 -5.17 20.81 -6.39
CA ILE A 446 -4.87 19.59 -7.16
C ILE A 446 -3.83 18.76 -6.42
N HIS A 447 -4.22 17.53 -6.08
CA HIS A 447 -3.38 16.50 -5.49
C HIS A 447 -3.10 15.41 -6.51
N GLU A 448 -1.90 15.42 -7.08
CA GLU A 448 -1.47 14.40 -8.04
C GLU A 448 -0.69 13.29 -7.34
N GLU A 449 -1.14 12.06 -7.49
CA GLU A 449 -0.35 10.89 -7.06
C GLU A 449 0.52 10.39 -8.20
N GLU A 450 1.84 10.50 -8.06
CA GLU A 450 2.81 9.86 -8.96
C GLU A 450 3.25 8.50 -8.42
N PHE A 451 2.83 7.43 -9.11
CA PHE A 451 3.48 6.13 -8.98
C PHE A 451 4.40 5.93 -10.17
N LYS A 452 5.71 5.92 -9.91
CA LYS A 452 6.69 5.39 -10.87
C LYS A 452 6.58 3.87 -10.82
N LEU A 453 5.91 3.31 -11.83
CA LEU A 453 5.87 1.87 -12.11
C LEU A 453 7.27 1.34 -12.46
#